data_AF-A0A662UI78-F1
#
_entry.id   AF-A0A662UI78-F1
#
_cell.length_a   1.000
_cell.length_b   1.000
_cell.length_c   1.000
_cell.angle_alpha   90.00
_cell.angle_beta   90.00
_cell.angle_gamma   90.00
#
_symmetry.space_group_name_H-M   'P 1'
#
loop_
_entity.id
_entity.type
_entity.pdbx_description
1 polymer ?
#
loop_
_entity_poly.entity_id
_entity_poly.type
_entity_poly.pdbx_seq_one_letter_code
_entity_poly.pdbx_strand_id
1 'polypeptide(L)' 'MSSVGKLNEYNIVIASIGGQGGLTLSRVIGYAALLEGYNVRIGETLGMSQRGGVVQS' A
#
# COMPACT_ATOMS: atom_id res chain seq x y z
N MET A 1 -30.85 7.80 -16.66
CA MET A 1 -29.44 7.40 -16.87
C MET A 1 -28.79 7.38 -15.51
N SER A 2 -28.50 6.19 -15.01
CA SER A 2 -28.14 5.87 -13.62
C SER A 2 -26.90 6.63 -13.14
N SER A 3 -27.05 7.43 -12.07
CA SER A 3 -25.96 7.96 -11.26
C SER A 3 -25.09 6.81 -10.76
N VAL A 4 -23.95 6.60 -11.42
CA VAL A 4 -22.86 5.80 -10.87
C VAL A 4 -22.46 6.48 -9.57
N GLY A 5 -22.62 5.77 -8.45
CA GLY A 5 -22.38 6.30 -7.12
C GLY A 5 -20.98 6.92 -7.02
N LYS A 6 -20.90 8.15 -6.52
CA LYS A 6 -19.63 8.83 -6.24
C LYS A 6 -18.81 7.93 -5.33
N LEU A 7 -17.66 7.46 -5.80
CA LEU A 7 -16.69 6.74 -4.97
C LEU A 7 -16.11 7.74 -3.97
N ASN A 8 -16.46 7.60 -2.70
CA ASN A 8 -16.02 8.50 -1.64
C ASN A 8 -14.56 8.27 -1.24
N GLU A 9 -14.02 7.08 -1.50
CA GLU A 9 -12.65 6.70 -1.17
C GLU A 9 -12.09 5.76 -2.25
N TYR A 10 -10.79 5.91 -2.56
CA TYR A 10 -10.05 5.03 -3.45
C TYR A 10 -8.96 4.31 -2.66
N ASN A 11 -9.04 2.98 -2.65
CA ASN A 11 -8.10 2.12 -1.91
C ASN A 11 -7.16 1.39 -2.89
N ILE A 12 -5.85 1.45 -2.62
CA ILE A 12 -4.82 0.81 -3.45
C ILE A 12 -4.05 -0.19 -2.58
N VAL A 13 -3.93 -1.43 -3.05
CA VAL A 13 -3.11 -2.47 -2.42
C VAL A 13 -1.92 -2.77 -3.33
N ILE A 14 -0.71 -2.63 -2.79
CA ILE A 14 0.53 -2.93 -3.51
C ILE A 14 1.13 -4.19 -2.91
N ALA A 15 1.17 -5.26 -3.70
CA ALA A 15 1.86 -6.49 -3.37
C ALA A 15 3.21 -6.53 -4.10
N SER A 16 4.29 -6.70 -3.34
CA SER A 16 5.65 -6.83 -3.89
C SER A 16 6.49 -7.74 -3.02
N ILE A 17 7.45 -8.43 -3.61
CA ILE A 17 8.50 -9.12 -2.84
C ILE A 17 9.52 -8.11 -2.29
N GLY A 18 10.20 -8.46 -1.20
CA GLY A 18 11.23 -7.62 -0.59
C GLY A 18 12.32 -7.22 -1.59
N GLY A 19 12.69 -5.94 -1.61
CA GLY A 19 13.73 -5.42 -2.50
C GLY A 19 13.27 -5.03 -3.92
N GLN A 20 11.99 -5.18 -4.27
CA GLN A 20 11.46 -4.77 -5.60
C GLN A 20 10.81 -3.38 -5.59
N GLY A 21 10.97 -2.62 -4.50
CA GLY A 21 10.54 -1.23 -4.46
C GLY A 21 9.04 -1.01 -4.29
N GLY A 22 8.24 -1.98 -3.83
CA GLY A 22 6.82 -1.74 -3.56
C GLY A 22 6.55 -0.66 -2.52
N LEU A 23 7.42 -0.53 -1.51
CA LEU A 23 7.39 0.58 -0.56
C LEU A 23 7.69 1.93 -1.24
N THR A 24 8.66 1.95 -2.15
CA THR A 24 8.97 3.17 -2.91
C THR A 24 7.78 3.55 -3.79
N LEU A 25 7.15 2.58 -4.45
CA LEU A 25 5.97 2.79 -5.26
C LEU A 25 4.79 3.34 -4.45
N SER A 26 4.50 2.77 -3.28
CA SER A 26 3.41 3.24 -2.42
C SER A 26 3.60 4.69 -1.98
N ARG A 27 4.85 5.08 -1.68
CA ARG A 27 5.22 6.46 -1.36
C ARG A 27 5.09 7.40 -2.55
N VAL A 28 5.54 6.99 -3.74
CA VAL A 28 5.43 7.82 -4.96
C VAL A 28 3.97 8.10 -5.28
N ILE A 29 3.11 7.07 -5.26
CA ILE A 29 1.68 7.23 -5.53
C ILE A 29 1.04 8.13 -4.47
N GLY A 30 1.34 7.88 -3.19
CA GLY A 30 0.77 8.70 -2.12
C GLY A 30 1.24 10.15 -2.16
N TYR A 31 2.51 10.41 -2.49
CA TYR A 31 3.02 11.77 -2.64
C TYR A 31 2.39 12.49 -3.83
N ALA A 32 2.24 11.81 -4.97
CA ALA A 32 1.53 12.37 -6.13
C ALA A 32 0.08 12.74 -5.76
N ALA A 33 -0.64 11.86 -5.06
CA ALA A 33 -2.00 12.14 -4.63
C ALA A 33 -2.08 13.27 -3.58
N LEU A 34 -1.07 13.40 -2.70
CA LEU A 34 -0.97 14.55 -1.79
C LEU A 34 -0.74 15.86 -2.55
N LEU A 35 0.09 15.88 -3.59
CA LEU A 35 0.33 17.06 -4.43
C LEU A 35 -0.91 17.51 -5.20
N GLU A 36 -1.74 16.56 -5.62
CA GLU A 36 -3.05 16.82 -6.23
C GLU A 36 -4.14 17.25 -5.22
N GLY A 37 -3.79 17.36 -3.93
CA GLY A 37 -4.68 17.84 -2.87
C GLY A 37 -5.63 16.78 -2.29
N TYR A 38 -5.41 15.49 -2.56
CA TYR A 38 -6.19 14.42 -1.96
C TYR A 38 -5.74 14.13 -0.53
N ASN A 39 -6.68 13.69 0.31
CA ASN A 39 -6.37 13.17 1.63
C ASN A 39 -5.92 11.71 1.51
N VAL A 40 -4.64 11.43 1.75
CA VAL A 40 -4.04 10.11 1.54
C VAL A 40 -3.60 9.51 2.87
N ARG A 41 -3.87 8.22 3.05
CA ARG A 41 -3.29 7.41 4.12
C ARG A 41 -2.48 6.28 3.51
N ILE A 42 -1.21 6.20 3.87
CA ILE A 42 -0.32 5.13 3.43
C ILE A 42 -0.07 4.22 4.63
N GLY A 43 -0.47 2.96 4.52
CA GLY A 43 -0.18 1.91 5.50
C GLY A 43 0.77 0.88 4.89
N GLU A 44 1.76 0.45 5.67
CA GLU A 44 2.67 -0.63 5.28
C GLU A 44 2.49 -1.79 6.26
N THR A 45 2.06 -2.94 5.75
CA THR A 45 2.13 -4.20 6.51
C THR A 45 3.38 -4.92 6.06
N LEU A 46 4.49 -4.68 6.76
CA LEU A 46 5.67 -5.51 6.64
C LEU A 46 5.32 -6.90 7.14
N GLY A 47 5.26 -7.87 6.23
CA GLY A 47 5.35 -9.26 6.62
C GLY A 47 6.74 -9.47 7.24
N MET A 48 6.86 -9.29 8.55
CA MET A 48 8.00 -9.78 9.30
C MET A 48 8.00 -11.31 9.18
N SER A 49 8.60 -11.82 8.11
CA SER A 49 9.20 -13.14 8.15
C SER A 49 10.41 -13.04 9.07
N GLN A 50 10.16 -13.00 10.39
CA GLN A 50 11.16 -13.52 11.30
C GLN A 50 11.24 -15.01 11.00
N ARG A 51 12.13 -15.39 10.09
CA ARG A 51 12.74 -16.72 10.18
C ARG A 51 13.65 -16.69 11.43
N GLY A 52 13.03 -16.64 12.61
CA GLY A 52 13.60 -17.34 13.76
C GLY A 52 13.63 -18.80 13.34
N GLY A 53 14.81 -19.41 13.40
CA GLY A 53 15.12 -20.68 12.75
C GLY A 53 14.14 -21.80 13.08
N VAL A 54 14.24 -22.87 12.28
CA VAL A 54 13.75 -24.22 12.59
C VAL A 54 13.41 -24.40 14.07
N VAL A 55 12.12 -24.49 14.38
CA VAL A 55 11.65 -25.05 15.66
C VAL A 55 11.92 -26.55 15.58
N GLN A 56 13.09 -26.96 16.01
CA GLN A 56 13.38 -28.34 16.39
C GLN A 56 13.46 -28.37 17.93
N SER A 57 12.42 -28.93 18.54
CA SER A 57 12.49 -29.77 19.73
C SER A 57 11.45 -30.86 19.60
#